data_AF-A0A1I7LCG7-F1
#
_entry.id   AF-A0A1I7LCG7-F1
#
_cell.length_a   1.000
_cell.length_b   1.000
_cell.length_c   1.000
_cell.angle_alpha   90.00
_cell.angle_beta   90.00
_cell.angle_gamma   90.00
#
_symmetry.space_group_name_H-M   'P 1'
#
loop_
_entity.id
_entity.type
_entity.pdbx_description
1 polymer ?
#
loop_
_entity_poly.entity_id
_entity_poly.type
_entity_poly.pdbx_seq_one_letter_code
_entity_poly.pdbx_strand_id
1 'polypeptide(L)'
;MWTEQTVQKLRQMRLHGMADAVVNQAERTDVQGLGFEERLALIVDAEWNARENRRLTRLLKEARLKIPQACLEDIDYTHSPEFDSW
;
A
#
# COMPACT_ATOMS: atom_id res chain seq x y z
N MET A 1 -9.97 -26.11 -5.23
CA MET A 1 -8.49 -26.08 -5.22
C MET A 1 -8.07 -25.08 -6.29
N TRP A 2 -7.41 -23.98 -5.90
CA TRP A 2 -6.88 -23.01 -6.85
C TRP A 2 -5.71 -23.64 -7.62
N THR A 3 -5.64 -23.47 -8.93
CA THR A 3 -4.59 -24.09 -9.76
C THR A 3 -3.36 -23.19 -9.87
N GLU A 4 -2.18 -23.79 -9.85
CA GLU A 4 -0.88 -23.14 -10.17
C GLU A 4 -0.99 -22.26 -11.43
N GLN A 5 -1.70 -22.76 -12.45
CA GLN A 5 -1.96 -22.05 -13.70
C GLN A 5 -2.72 -20.72 -13.50
N THR A 6 -3.65 -20.66 -12.56
CA THR A 6 -4.41 -19.44 -12.25
C THR A 6 -3.48 -18.40 -11.61
N VAL A 7 -2.65 -18.82 -10.66
CA VAL A 7 -1.66 -17.94 -10.00
C VAL A 7 -0.66 -17.38 -11.03
N GLN A 8 -0.18 -18.22 -11.94
CA GLN A 8 0.72 -17.77 -13.02
C GLN A 8 0.04 -16.76 -13.95
N LYS A 9 -1.21 -17.00 -14.36
CA LYS A 9 -1.97 -16.04 -15.19
C LYS A 9 -2.17 -14.70 -14.46
N LEU A 10 -2.49 -14.71 -13.17
CA LEU A 10 -2.62 -13.50 -12.37
C LEU A 10 -1.31 -12.69 -12.34
N ARG A 11 -0.17 -13.37 -12.17
CA ARG A 11 1.16 -12.74 -12.23
C ARG A 11 1.45 -12.15 -13.61
N GLN A 12 1.12 -12.85 -14.70
CA GLN A 12 1.28 -12.34 -16.07
C GLN A 12 0.41 -11.10 -16.34
N MET A 13 -0.79 -11.04 -15.76
CA MET A 13 -1.68 -9.87 -15.81
C MET A 13 -1.26 -8.74 -14.85
N ARG A 14 -0.13 -8.89 -14.14
CA ARG A 14 0.38 -7.94 -13.14
C ARG A 14 -0.57 -7.74 -11.94
N LEU A 15 -1.40 -8.74 -11.66
CA LEU A 15 -2.31 -8.81 -10.51
C LEU A 15 -1.62 -9.54 -9.34
N HIS A 16 -0.48 -9.00 -8.89
CA HIS A 16 0.39 -9.69 -7.93
C HIS A 16 -0.25 -9.85 -6.55
N GLY A 17 -0.95 -8.83 -6.04
CA GLY A 17 -1.62 -8.91 -4.73
C GLY A 17 -2.75 -9.94 -4.75
N MET A 18 -3.49 -10.03 -5.86
CA MET A 18 -4.48 -11.08 -6.07
C MET A 18 -3.85 -12.48 -6.14
N ALA A 19 -2.72 -12.63 -6.84
CA ALA A 19 -1.99 -13.90 -6.92
C ALA A 19 -1.54 -14.38 -5.53
N ASP A 20 -0.97 -13.48 -4.73
CA ASP A 20 -0.48 -13.80 -3.39
C ASP A 20 -1.66 -14.09 -2.44
N ALA A 21 -2.76 -13.36 -2.54
CA ALA A 21 -3.97 -13.61 -1.76
C ALA A 21 -4.59 -14.98 -2.05
N VAL A 22 -4.60 -15.41 -3.32
CA VAL A 22 -5.09 -16.75 -3.71
C VAL A 22 -4.25 -17.87 -3.07
N VAL A 23 -2.92 -17.72 -3.08
CA VAL A 23 -2.01 -18.68 -2.43
C VAL A 23 -2.23 -18.68 -0.92
N ASN A 24 -2.28 -17.51 -0.29
CA ASN A 24 -2.52 -17.38 1.15
C ASN A 24 -3.87 -17.98 1.58
N GLN A 25 -4.94 -17.81 0.79
CA GLN A 25 -6.22 -18.41 1.10
C GLN A 25 -6.23 -19.94 0.98
N ALA A 26 -5.34 -20.52 0.17
CA ALA A 26 -5.21 -21.97 0.06
C ALA A 26 -4.57 -22.58 1.32
N GLU A 27 -3.66 -21.85 1.96
CA GLU A 27 -2.93 -22.30 3.15
C GLU A 27 -3.69 -22.03 4.46
N ARG A 28 -4.64 -21.09 4.44
CA ARG A 28 -5.38 -20.65 5.62
C ARG A 28 -6.71 -21.39 5.78
N THR A 29 -6.93 -21.99 6.94
CA THR A 29 -8.16 -22.71 7.29
C THR A 29 -9.31 -21.79 7.73
N ASP A 30 -9.01 -20.60 8.24
CA ASP A 30 -10.02 -19.64 8.73
C ASP A 30 -10.88 -19.03 7.62
N VAL A 31 -10.31 -18.85 6.43
CA VAL A 31 -11.02 -18.38 5.22
C VAL A 31 -11.80 -19.50 4.50
N GLN A 32 -11.62 -20.77 4.89
CA GLN A 32 -12.39 -21.88 4.31
C GLN A 32 -13.84 -21.91 4.80
N GLY A 33 -14.15 -21.27 5.94
CA GLY A 33 -15.51 -21.12 6.43
C GLY A 33 -16.35 -20.05 5.71
N LEU A 34 -15.70 -19.21 4.90
CA LEU A 34 -16.36 -18.13 4.15
C LEU A 34 -17.03 -18.64 2.87
N GLY A 35 -18.00 -17.89 2.37
CA GLY A 35 -18.56 -18.07 1.04
C GLY A 35 -17.53 -17.77 -0.07
N PHE A 36 -17.84 -18.20 -1.29
CA PHE A 36 -16.99 -17.88 -2.45
C PHE A 36 -16.89 -16.36 -2.68
N GLU A 37 -18.01 -15.65 -2.59
CA GLU A 37 -18.07 -14.20 -2.83
C GLU A 37 -17.22 -13.42 -1.83
N GLU A 38 -17.28 -13.80 -0.55
CA GLU A 38 -16.48 -13.20 0.52
C GLU A 38 -14.98 -13.44 0.30
N ARG A 39 -14.60 -14.68 -0.06
CA ARG A 39 -13.21 -15.00 -0.41
C ARG A 39 -12.74 -14.20 -1.62
N LEU A 40 -13.58 -14.05 -2.64
CA LEU A 40 -13.27 -13.28 -3.83
C LEU A 40 -13.11 -11.79 -3.50
N ALA A 41 -13.99 -11.23 -2.67
CA ALA A 41 -13.89 -9.84 -2.22
C ALA A 41 -12.55 -9.59 -1.52
N LEU A 42 -12.14 -10.45 -0.58
CA LEU A 42 -10.83 -10.34 0.10
C LEU A 42 -9.64 -10.40 -0.87
N ILE A 43 -9.73 -11.23 -1.90
CA ILE A 43 -8.68 -11.34 -2.93
C ILE A 43 -8.59 -10.05 -3.75
N VAL A 44 -9.73 -9.48 -4.15
CA VAL A 44 -9.80 -8.22 -4.91
C VAL A 44 -9.30 -7.05 -4.06
N ASP A 45 -9.69 -6.99 -2.79
CA ASP A 45 -9.23 -5.97 -1.85
C ASP A 45 -7.72 -6.01 -1.65
N ALA A 46 -7.13 -7.22 -1.59
CA ALA A 46 -5.69 -7.38 -1.49
C ALA A 46 -4.95 -6.76 -2.69
N GLU A 47 -5.46 -6.96 -3.91
CA GLU A 47 -4.90 -6.33 -5.11
C GLU A 47 -5.09 -4.82 -5.12
N TRP A 48 -6.28 -4.34 -4.76
CA TRP A 48 -6.56 -2.91 -4.65
C TRP A 48 -5.61 -2.22 -3.69
N ASN A 49 -5.48 -2.75 -2.47
CA ASN A 49 -4.58 -2.23 -1.44
C ASN A 49 -3.12 -2.28 -1.88
N ALA A 50 -2.70 -3.35 -2.56
CA ALA A 50 -1.34 -3.45 -3.10
C ALA A 50 -1.05 -2.34 -4.13
N ARG A 51 -2.02 -2.00 -4.98
CA ARG A 51 -1.89 -0.90 -5.96
C ARG A 51 -1.83 0.46 -5.28
N GLU A 52 -2.72 0.68 -4.31
CA GLU A 52 -2.78 1.95 -3.60
C GLU A 52 -1.50 2.19 -2.77
N ASN A 53 -1.01 1.16 -2.09
CA ASN A 53 0.26 1.24 -1.37
C ASN A 53 1.44 1.57 -2.30
N ARG A 54 1.55 0.91 -3.46
CA ARG A 54 2.59 1.26 -4.46
C ARG A 54 2.46 2.70 -4.94
N ARG A 55 1.24 3.18 -5.17
CA ARG A 55 0.98 4.57 -5.57
C ARG A 55 1.45 5.55 -4.48
N LEU A 56 1.06 5.31 -3.24
CA LEU A 56 1.47 6.12 -2.09
C LEU A 56 2.97 6.10 -1.87
N THR A 57 3.62 4.93 -1.92
CA THR A 57 5.08 4.82 -1.79
C THR A 57 5.80 5.60 -2.88
N ARG A 58 5.31 5.57 -4.12
CA ARG A 58 5.88 6.36 -5.22
C ARG A 58 5.75 7.86 -4.94
N LEU A 59 4.57 8.33 -4.54
CA LEU A 59 4.34 9.74 -4.21
C LEU A 59 5.23 10.21 -3.04
N LEU A 60 5.36 9.40 -1.99
CA LEU A 60 6.25 9.71 -0.86
C LEU A 60 7.72 9.77 -1.28
N LYS A 61 8.16 8.86 -2.16
CA LYS A 61 9.52 8.87 -2.70
C LYS A 61 9.77 10.13 -3.53
N GLU A 62 8.82 10.51 -4.39
CA GLU A 62 8.91 11.74 -5.18
C GLU A 62 8.91 13.00 -4.29
N ALA A 63 8.09 13.05 -3.25
CA ALA A 63 8.08 14.15 -2.28
C ALA A 63 9.43 14.27 -1.55
N ARG A 64 10.00 13.15 -1.09
CA ARG A 64 11.33 13.13 -0.45
C ARG A 64 12.44 13.58 -1.40
N LEU A 65 12.36 13.23 -2.69
CA LEU A 65 13.32 13.69 -3.70
C LEU A 65 13.17 15.19 -4.02
N LYS A 66 11.96 15.75 -3.93
CA LYS A 66 11.72 17.20 -4.09
C LYS A 66 12.19 18.02 -2.90
N ILE A 67 12.29 17.40 -1.73
CA ILE A 67 12.74 18.05 -0.51
C ILE A 67 14.02 17.37 0.01
N PRO A 68 15.13 17.38 -0.75
CA PRO A 68 16.37 16.73 -0.33
C PRO A 68 17.08 17.50 0.80
N GLN A 69 16.72 18.76 1.04
CA GLN A 69 17.32 19.65 2.04
C GLN A 69 16.39 20.01 3.20
N ALA A 70 15.22 19.37 3.37
CA ALA A 70 14.51 19.47 4.65
C ALA A 70 15.20 18.60 5.69
N CYS A 71 16.37 19.07 6.12
CA CYS A 71 16.87 18.76 7.44
C CYS A 71 15.86 19.31 8.45
N LEU A 72 15.61 18.57 9.52
CA LEU A 72 14.76 18.99 10.64
C LEU A 72 15.25 20.31 11.30
N GLU A 73 16.47 20.73 10.96
CA GLU A 73 17.18 21.90 11.48
C GLU A 73 16.77 23.23 10.81
N ASP A 74 15.98 23.23 9.73
CA ASP A 74 15.60 24.44 8.99
C ASP A 74 14.24 25.03 9.43
N ILE A 75 13.72 24.58 10.58
CA ILE A 75 12.59 25.24 11.23
C ILE A 75 13.15 26.44 12.00
N ASP A 76 13.21 27.59 11.33
CA ASP A 76 13.57 28.84 11.96
C ASP A 76 12.44 29.29 12.91
N TYR A 77 12.59 28.97 14.20
CA TYR A 77 11.69 29.41 15.28
C TYR A 77 11.93 30.88 15.68
N THR A 78 12.79 31.63 14.97
CA THR A 78 13.06 33.04 15.25
C THR A 78 12.07 33.98 14.56
N HIS A 79 10.79 33.81 14.86
CA HIS A 79 9.82 34.91 14.72
C HIS A 79 9.08 35.06 16.05
N SER A 80 9.80 35.52 17.07
CA SER A 80 9.17 36.25 18.17
C SER A 80 8.78 37.61 17.58
N PRO A 81 7.50 37.98 17.50
CA PRO A 81 7.13 39.35 17.23
C PRO A 81 7.68 40.15 18.41
N GLU A 82 8.68 41.01 18.15
CA GLU A 82 9.05 42.05 19.10
C GLU A 82 7.78 42.81 19.46
N PHE A 83 7.39 42.72 20.73
CA PHE A 83 6.38 43.58 21.29
C PHE A 83 6.92 45.00 21.21
N ASP A 84 6.47 45.72 20.19
CA ASP A 84 6.79 47.12 19.98
C ASP A 84 6.16 47.93 21.13
N SER A 85 7.03 48.56 21.90
CA SER A 85 6.71 49.38 23.06
C SER A 85 6.19 50.75 22.64
N TRP A 86 5.02 51.15 23.14
CA TRP A 86 4.63 52.55 23.40
C TRP A 86 3.74 52.61 24.63
#